data_AF-A0A1W9W5H1-F1
#
_entry.id   AF-A0A1W9W5H1-F1
#
_cell.length_a   1.000
_cell.length_b   1.000
_cell.length_c   1.000
_cell.angle_alpha   90.00
_cell.angle_beta   90.00
_cell.angle_gamma   90.00
#
_symmetry.space_group_name_H-M   'P 1'
#
loop_
_entity.id
_entity.type
_entity.pdbx_description
1 polymer ?
#
loop_
_entity_poly.entity_id
_entity_poly.type
_entity_poly.pdbx_seq_one_letter_code
_entity_poly.pdbx_strand_id
1 'polypeptide(L)'
;MDNGDVKVNWTTNRYNIFTRNADGQFESPHSACQFDTLVKNADGSFTLERKKQQVVYQFNANGQLVAQANRQGQFLNFSYDNAGRLAQVTEPVSGVFLNYAYNSAGFLERVTDPLGRQVTLGYDDRGRLTTVTDAAGQTTTYTYNNRGQILTGTNADGVQRFSNTFDDDHRVIAQADSLGQLSQLSYDFESQPGKRITTLTNRLDETRVYTFDEHHKLLKLTNELGHSAVYTYNAKGQRTSATDAKGNTHSFDYDANGNLTTITDAAQHQTQLAYDDHNNLRSH
;
A
#
# COMPACT_ATOMS: atom_id res chain seq x y z
N MET A 1 -6.67 -19.99 25.74
CA MET A 1 -7.86 -19.32 26.30
C MET A 1 -8.08 -18.11 25.43
N ASP A 2 -9.26 -17.98 24.86
CA ASP A 2 -9.58 -16.88 23.96
C ASP A 2 -9.67 -15.61 24.82
N ASN A 3 -8.65 -14.75 24.76
CA ASN A 3 -8.56 -13.54 25.61
C ASN A 3 -9.61 -12.48 25.22
N GLY A 4 -10.46 -12.76 24.24
CA GLY A 4 -11.48 -11.84 23.74
C GLY A 4 -10.92 -10.75 22.82
N ASP A 5 -9.65 -10.87 22.41
CA ASP A 5 -9.01 -9.95 21.48
C ASP A 5 -9.63 -10.06 20.08
N VAL A 6 -9.88 -8.91 19.44
CA VAL A 6 -10.34 -8.84 18.06
C VAL A 6 -9.20 -8.38 17.17
N LYS A 7 -8.93 -9.19 16.14
CA LYS A 7 -7.95 -8.87 15.11
C LYS A 7 -8.64 -8.25 13.90
N VAL A 8 -8.35 -6.98 13.61
CA VAL A 8 -8.79 -6.29 12.39
C VAL A 8 -7.69 -6.42 11.34
N ASN A 9 -7.97 -7.14 10.25
CA ASN A 9 -7.03 -7.35 9.15
C ASN A 9 -7.25 -6.31 8.04
N TRP A 10 -6.20 -5.57 7.67
CA TRP A 10 -6.22 -4.58 6.58
C TRP A 10 -5.69 -5.19 5.28
N THR A 11 -4.63 -5.99 5.40
CA THR A 11 -4.03 -6.79 4.32
C THR A 11 -3.50 -8.08 4.93
N THR A 12 -3.03 -9.03 4.10
CA THR A 12 -2.48 -10.32 4.55
C THR A 12 -1.42 -10.19 5.65
N ASN A 13 -0.60 -9.13 5.60
CA ASN A 13 0.50 -8.91 6.55
C ASN A 13 0.31 -7.67 7.45
N ARG A 14 -0.84 -6.99 7.36
CA ARG A 14 -1.13 -5.80 8.16
C ARG A 14 -2.43 -5.99 8.91
N TYR A 15 -2.33 -5.98 10.23
CA TYR A 15 -3.48 -6.06 11.11
C TYR A 15 -3.29 -5.16 12.34
N ASN A 16 -4.38 -4.94 13.06
CA ASN A 16 -4.35 -4.37 14.39
C ASN A 16 -5.11 -5.26 15.36
N ILE A 17 -4.64 -5.30 16.60
CA ILE A 17 -5.29 -6.03 17.69
C ILE A 17 -6.04 -5.02 18.54
N PHE A 18 -7.27 -5.35 18.87
CA PHE A 18 -8.10 -4.63 19.80
C PHE A 18 -8.43 -5.55 20.97
N THR A 19 -8.01 -5.18 22.16
CA THR A 19 -8.20 -5.94 23.39
C THR A 19 -9.45 -5.46 24.11
N ARG A 20 -10.26 -6.40 24.58
CA ARG A 20 -11.48 -6.09 25.31
C ARG A 20 -11.13 -5.61 26.72
N ASN A 21 -11.56 -4.40 27.07
CA ASN A 21 -11.38 -3.84 28.40
C ASN A 21 -12.48 -4.33 29.38
N ALA A 22 -12.35 -3.97 30.66
CA ALA A 22 -13.26 -4.39 31.73
C ALA A 22 -14.71 -3.90 31.52
N ASP A 23 -14.89 -2.77 30.84
CA ASP A 23 -16.20 -2.21 30.49
C ASP A 23 -16.81 -2.85 29.23
N GLY A 24 -16.10 -3.81 28.64
CA GLY A 24 -16.53 -4.56 27.46
C GLY A 24 -16.32 -3.83 26.13
N GLN A 25 -15.68 -2.66 26.14
CA GLN A 25 -15.21 -1.92 24.97
C GLN A 25 -13.86 -2.48 24.48
N PHE A 26 -13.42 -2.04 23.31
CA PHE A 26 -12.19 -2.53 22.68
C PHE A 26 -11.17 -1.40 22.48
N GLU A 27 -9.94 -1.63 22.92
CA GLU A 27 -8.82 -0.67 22.83
C GLU A 27 -7.64 -1.30 22.09
N SER A 28 -6.85 -0.51 21.37
CA SER A 28 -5.65 -1.02 20.69
C SER A 28 -4.35 -0.47 21.28
N PRO A 29 -3.34 -1.32 21.53
CA PRO A 29 -2.01 -0.85 21.93
C PRO A 29 -1.19 -0.29 20.75
N HIS A 30 -1.67 -0.43 19.50
CA HIS A 30 -0.95 0.04 18.33
C HIS A 30 -1.20 1.53 18.09
N SER A 31 -0.15 2.33 18.04
CA SER A 31 -0.22 3.79 17.80
C SER A 31 -1.03 4.19 16.55
N ALA A 32 -1.08 3.31 15.54
CA ALA A 32 -1.84 3.52 14.30
C ALA A 32 -3.37 3.49 14.47
N CYS A 33 -3.87 2.90 15.56
CA CYS A 33 -5.30 2.76 15.84
C CYS A 33 -5.66 2.93 17.33
N GLN A 34 -4.75 3.49 18.13
CA GLN A 34 -4.93 3.71 19.56
C GLN A 34 -6.15 4.59 19.89
N PHE A 35 -6.55 5.46 18.96
CA PHE A 35 -7.72 6.32 19.10
C PHE A 35 -8.96 5.76 18.39
N ASP A 36 -8.86 4.63 17.72
CA ASP A 36 -9.99 4.05 16.99
C ASP A 36 -10.92 3.34 17.96
N THR A 37 -12.22 3.36 17.67
CA THR A 37 -13.24 2.74 18.51
C THR A 37 -13.79 1.51 17.83
N LEU A 38 -13.63 0.34 18.44
CA LEU A 38 -14.27 -0.90 18.00
C LEU A 38 -15.39 -1.28 18.97
N VAL A 39 -16.58 -1.59 18.44
CA VAL A 39 -17.75 -1.99 19.22
C VAL A 39 -18.26 -3.32 18.68
N LYS A 40 -18.56 -4.27 19.57
CA LYS A 40 -19.37 -5.46 19.24
C LYS A 40 -20.83 -5.16 19.54
N ASN A 41 -21.67 -5.24 18.53
CA ASN A 41 -23.10 -4.93 18.60
C ASN A 41 -23.89 -6.11 19.20
N ALA A 42 -25.14 -5.88 19.61
CA ALA A 42 -25.99 -6.87 20.27
C ALA A 42 -26.31 -8.09 19.38
N ASP A 43 -26.35 -7.90 18.06
CA ASP A 43 -26.54 -8.96 17.05
C ASP A 43 -25.25 -9.72 16.72
N GLY A 44 -24.14 -9.42 17.42
CA GLY A 44 -22.83 -10.03 17.22
C GLY A 44 -21.99 -9.39 16.12
N SER A 45 -22.52 -8.43 15.36
CA SER A 45 -21.78 -7.65 14.37
C SER A 45 -20.75 -6.71 15.03
N PHE A 46 -19.87 -6.10 14.23
CA PHE A 46 -18.86 -5.16 14.74
C PHE A 46 -18.87 -3.84 13.99
N THR A 47 -18.62 -2.75 14.70
CA THR A 47 -18.45 -1.40 14.14
C THR A 47 -17.08 -0.85 14.55
N LEU A 48 -16.24 -0.52 13.57
CA LEU A 48 -14.94 0.12 13.78
C LEU A 48 -14.99 1.56 13.24
N GLU A 49 -14.79 2.53 14.13
CA GLU A 49 -14.60 3.93 13.76
C GLU A 49 -13.12 4.30 13.81
N ARG A 50 -12.57 4.62 12.64
CA ARG A 50 -11.21 5.13 12.47
C ARG A 50 -11.19 6.64 12.74
N LYS A 51 -10.94 7.06 13.98
CA LYS A 51 -11.11 8.47 14.40
C LYS A 51 -10.21 9.42 13.61
N LYS A 52 -8.95 9.04 13.37
CA LYS A 52 -8.00 9.87 12.59
C LYS A 52 -8.39 10.01 11.12
N GLN A 53 -8.94 8.95 10.53
CA GLN A 53 -9.31 8.92 9.11
C GLN A 53 -10.75 9.38 8.86
N GLN A 54 -11.57 9.46 9.91
CA GLN A 54 -13.01 9.71 9.84
C GLN A 54 -13.71 8.71 8.90
N VAL A 55 -13.39 7.42 9.06
CA VAL A 55 -13.97 6.32 8.28
C VAL A 55 -14.61 5.32 9.23
N VAL A 56 -15.77 4.79 8.87
CA VAL A 56 -16.47 3.75 9.64
C VAL A 56 -16.50 2.46 8.83
N TYR A 57 -16.20 1.34 9.48
CA TYR A 57 -16.32 -0.01 8.93
C TYR A 57 -17.34 -0.79 9.75
N GLN A 58 -18.23 -1.50 9.07
CA GLN A 58 -19.22 -2.37 9.69
C GLN A 58 -18.98 -3.80 9.22
N PHE A 59 -18.92 -4.74 10.15
CA PHE A 59 -18.68 -6.15 9.89
C PHE A 59 -19.86 -6.99 10.38
N ASN A 60 -20.23 -8.04 9.66
CA ASN A 60 -21.23 -9.00 10.16
C ASN A 60 -20.66 -9.84 11.33
N ALA A 61 -21.50 -10.71 11.92
CA ALA A 61 -21.10 -11.57 13.04
C ALA A 61 -19.99 -12.59 12.69
N ASN A 62 -19.78 -12.87 11.40
CA ASN A 62 -18.69 -13.71 10.90
C ASN A 62 -17.40 -12.91 10.63
N GLY A 63 -17.39 -11.60 10.92
CA GLY A 63 -16.24 -10.72 10.73
C GLY A 63 -16.01 -10.25 9.30
N GLN A 64 -16.97 -10.43 8.40
CA GLN A 64 -16.87 -9.94 7.01
C GLN A 64 -17.35 -8.49 6.92
N LEU A 65 -16.62 -7.64 6.18
CA LEU A 65 -16.97 -6.23 5.98
C LEU A 65 -18.27 -6.12 5.18
N VAL A 66 -19.32 -5.54 5.74
CA VAL A 66 -20.62 -5.36 5.06
C VAL A 66 -20.89 -3.92 4.65
N ALA A 67 -20.25 -2.94 5.31
CA ALA A 67 -20.31 -1.55 4.87
C ALA A 67 -19.05 -0.77 5.24
N GLN A 68 -18.71 0.21 4.41
CA GLN A 68 -17.66 1.20 4.69
C GLN A 68 -18.18 2.60 4.38
N ALA A 69 -18.13 3.50 5.36
CA ALA A 69 -18.53 4.89 5.21
C ALA A 69 -17.33 5.84 5.22
N ASN A 70 -17.30 6.81 4.32
CA ASN A 70 -16.30 7.88 4.30
C ASN A 70 -16.65 8.99 5.31
N ARG A 71 -15.78 10.02 5.40
CA ARG A 71 -15.97 11.17 6.32
C ARG A 71 -17.25 11.97 6.11
N GLN A 72 -17.87 11.87 4.93
CA GLN A 72 -19.12 12.54 4.60
C GLN A 72 -20.35 11.66 4.89
N GLY A 73 -20.15 10.45 5.43
CA GLY A 73 -21.21 9.49 5.70
C GLY A 73 -21.70 8.74 4.46
N GLN A 74 -21.07 8.90 3.30
CA GLN A 74 -21.39 8.10 2.11
C GLN A 74 -20.81 6.70 2.29
N PHE A 75 -21.58 5.67 1.92
CA PHE A 75 -21.23 4.29 2.20
C PHE A 75 -21.18 3.42 0.94
N LEU A 76 -20.31 2.41 0.98
CA LEU A 76 -20.35 1.26 0.08
C LEU A 76 -20.85 0.06 0.88
N ASN A 77 -21.72 -0.74 0.28
CA ASN A 77 -22.19 -2.01 0.81
C ASN A 77 -21.49 -3.18 0.12
N PHE A 78 -21.24 -4.25 0.87
CA PHE A 78 -20.55 -5.44 0.42
C PHE A 78 -21.41 -6.66 0.69
N SER A 79 -21.62 -7.50 -0.33
CA SER A 79 -22.31 -8.77 -0.19
C SER A 79 -21.40 -9.92 -0.57
N TYR A 80 -21.71 -11.12 -0.07
CA TYR A 80 -20.87 -12.29 -0.20
C TYR A 80 -21.65 -13.47 -0.77
N ASP A 81 -20.96 -14.33 -1.51
CA ASP A 81 -21.51 -15.60 -1.96
C ASP A 81 -21.58 -16.65 -0.83
N ASN A 82 -22.16 -17.81 -1.11
CA ASN A 82 -22.30 -18.89 -0.13
C ASN A 82 -20.95 -19.47 0.35
N ALA A 83 -19.86 -19.22 -0.39
CA ALA A 83 -18.49 -19.61 0.00
C ALA A 83 -17.80 -18.50 0.83
N GLY A 84 -18.50 -17.41 1.14
CA GLY A 84 -17.98 -16.28 1.91
C GLY A 84 -17.07 -15.34 1.13
N ARG A 85 -17.06 -15.42 -0.22
CA ARG A 85 -16.25 -14.56 -1.11
C ARG A 85 -17.06 -13.34 -1.53
N LEU A 86 -16.40 -12.20 -1.74
CA LEU A 86 -17.06 -10.94 -2.11
C LEU A 86 -17.83 -11.13 -3.43
N ALA A 87 -19.15 -10.97 -3.43
CA ALA A 87 -20.00 -11.15 -4.61
C ALA A 87 -20.37 -9.81 -5.26
N GLN A 88 -20.60 -8.77 -4.45
CA GLN A 88 -20.97 -7.46 -4.96
C GLN A 88 -20.48 -6.33 -4.06
N VAL A 89 -20.09 -5.21 -4.69
CA VAL A 89 -19.91 -3.92 -4.03
C VAL A 89 -20.92 -2.94 -4.62
N THR A 90 -21.68 -2.24 -3.78
CA THR A 90 -22.75 -1.34 -4.23
C THR A 90 -22.61 0.02 -3.55
N GLU A 91 -22.65 1.09 -4.32
CA GLU A 91 -22.94 2.43 -3.83
C GLU A 91 -24.47 2.59 -3.76
N PRO A 92 -25.07 2.60 -2.56
CA PRO A 92 -26.49 2.38 -2.41
C PRO A 92 -27.36 3.61 -2.68
N VAL A 93 -26.78 4.82 -2.76
CA VAL A 93 -27.55 6.03 -3.10
C VAL A 93 -27.89 6.06 -4.58
N SER A 94 -26.92 5.82 -5.45
CA SER A 94 -27.13 5.72 -6.91
C SER A 94 -27.54 4.31 -7.37
N GLY A 95 -27.26 3.29 -6.56
CA GLY A 95 -27.46 1.88 -6.92
C GLY A 95 -26.39 1.33 -7.87
N VAL A 96 -25.34 2.08 -8.18
CA VAL A 96 -24.20 1.58 -8.99
C VAL A 96 -23.50 0.45 -8.23
N PHE A 97 -23.19 -0.63 -8.94
CA PHE A 97 -22.57 -1.82 -8.34
C PHE A 97 -21.44 -2.40 -9.21
N LEU A 98 -20.61 -3.23 -8.60
CA LEU A 98 -19.70 -4.15 -9.27
C LEU A 98 -19.98 -5.56 -8.78
N ASN A 99 -20.19 -6.49 -9.72
CA ASN A 99 -20.32 -7.91 -9.43
C ASN A 99 -18.97 -8.61 -9.59
N TYR A 100 -18.69 -9.57 -8.72
CA TYR A 100 -17.47 -10.36 -8.69
C TYR A 100 -17.84 -11.83 -8.85
N ALA A 101 -17.23 -12.50 -9.83
CA ALA A 101 -17.43 -13.93 -10.07
C ALA A 101 -16.09 -14.65 -10.04
N TYR A 102 -16.13 -15.89 -9.54
CA TYR A 102 -14.94 -16.71 -9.29
C TYR A 102 -15.03 -18.02 -10.05
N ASN A 103 -13.89 -18.53 -10.51
CA ASN A 103 -13.81 -19.84 -11.14
C ASN A 103 -13.93 -20.98 -10.10
N SER A 104 -13.92 -22.22 -10.58
CA SER A 104 -14.04 -23.43 -9.73
C SER A 104 -12.87 -23.61 -8.75
N ALA A 105 -11.68 -23.07 -9.06
CA ALA A 105 -10.52 -23.05 -8.17
C ALA A 105 -10.60 -21.94 -7.10
N GLY A 106 -11.61 -21.07 -7.18
CA GLY A 106 -11.83 -19.99 -6.22
C GLY A 106 -11.13 -18.68 -6.54
N PHE A 107 -10.46 -18.55 -7.70
CA PHE A 107 -9.84 -17.31 -8.13
C PHE A 107 -10.84 -16.37 -8.77
N LEU A 108 -10.67 -15.06 -8.60
CA LEU A 108 -11.52 -14.04 -9.20
C LEU A 108 -11.38 -14.10 -10.72
N GLU A 109 -12.44 -14.51 -11.42
CA GLU A 109 -12.44 -14.68 -12.88
C GLU A 109 -12.98 -13.43 -13.58
N ARG A 110 -13.91 -12.71 -12.94
CA ARG A 110 -14.64 -11.64 -13.62
C ARG A 110 -15.11 -10.55 -12.66
N VAL A 111 -14.99 -9.31 -13.11
CA VAL A 111 -15.64 -8.15 -12.50
C VAL A 111 -16.55 -7.52 -13.54
N THR A 112 -17.82 -7.31 -13.21
CA THR A 112 -18.84 -6.79 -14.15
C THR A 112 -19.54 -5.58 -13.55
N ASP A 113 -19.68 -4.53 -14.33
CA ASP A 113 -20.41 -3.31 -13.95
C ASP A 113 -21.92 -3.40 -14.29
N PRO A 114 -22.73 -2.40 -13.94
CA PRO A 114 -24.17 -2.44 -14.18
C PRO A 114 -24.57 -2.35 -15.66
N LEU A 115 -23.64 -1.91 -16.52
CA LEU A 115 -23.84 -1.82 -17.97
C LEU A 115 -23.43 -3.13 -18.68
N GLY A 116 -23.00 -4.15 -17.92
CA GLY A 116 -22.52 -5.42 -18.45
C GLY A 116 -21.09 -5.39 -19.00
N ARG A 117 -20.37 -4.27 -18.84
CA ARG A 117 -18.94 -4.19 -19.16
C ARG A 117 -18.18 -5.03 -18.16
N GLN A 118 -17.23 -5.82 -18.64
CA GLN A 118 -16.54 -6.79 -17.79
C GLN A 118 -15.03 -6.76 -17.97
N VAL A 119 -14.30 -6.99 -16.88
CA VAL A 119 -12.88 -7.35 -16.90
C VAL A 119 -12.80 -8.83 -16.55
N THR A 120 -12.06 -9.62 -17.34
CA THR A 120 -11.83 -11.05 -17.05
C THR A 120 -10.37 -11.33 -16.74
N LEU A 121 -10.13 -12.26 -15.82
CA LEU A 121 -8.81 -12.65 -15.33
C LEU A 121 -8.61 -14.16 -15.55
N GLY A 122 -7.51 -14.52 -16.21
CA GLY A 122 -7.09 -15.92 -16.39
C GLY A 122 -5.91 -16.28 -15.51
N TYR A 123 -5.81 -17.55 -15.13
CA TYR A 123 -4.75 -18.06 -14.25
C TYR A 123 -4.16 -19.34 -14.82
N ASP A 124 -2.90 -19.63 -14.47
CA ASP A 124 -2.32 -20.96 -14.67
C ASP A 124 -2.67 -21.93 -13.53
N ASP A 125 -2.23 -23.18 -13.66
CA ASP A 125 -2.47 -24.25 -12.68
C ASP A 125 -1.87 -23.98 -11.29
N ARG A 126 -0.97 -22.99 -11.17
CA ARG A 126 -0.39 -22.54 -9.90
C ARG A 126 -1.12 -21.33 -9.32
N GLY A 127 -2.22 -20.89 -9.93
CA GLY A 127 -2.99 -19.73 -9.51
C GLY A 127 -2.33 -18.39 -9.82
N ARG A 128 -1.34 -18.35 -10.73
CA ARG A 128 -0.69 -17.09 -11.15
C ARG A 128 -1.48 -16.46 -12.29
N LEU A 129 -1.67 -15.14 -12.24
CA LEU A 129 -2.43 -14.38 -13.24
C LEU A 129 -1.75 -14.43 -14.61
N THR A 130 -2.34 -15.07 -15.60
CA THR A 130 -1.78 -15.20 -16.96
C THR A 130 -2.42 -14.24 -17.95
N THR A 131 -3.66 -13.82 -17.72
CA THR A 131 -4.35 -12.89 -18.63
C THR A 131 -5.20 -11.89 -17.87
N VAL A 132 -5.28 -10.67 -18.41
CA VAL A 132 -6.30 -9.68 -18.05
C VAL A 132 -6.89 -9.16 -19.35
N THR A 133 -8.20 -9.36 -19.54
CA THR A 133 -8.95 -8.81 -20.67
C THR A 133 -9.82 -7.68 -20.15
N ASP A 134 -9.62 -6.47 -20.70
CA ASP A 134 -10.41 -5.31 -20.31
C ASP A 134 -11.82 -5.31 -20.92
N ALA A 135 -12.62 -4.30 -20.56
CA ALA A 135 -13.99 -4.16 -21.06
C ALA A 135 -14.10 -3.90 -22.57
N ALA A 136 -13.01 -3.51 -23.24
CA ALA A 136 -12.94 -3.36 -24.68
C ALA A 136 -12.54 -4.67 -25.39
N GLY A 137 -12.25 -5.73 -24.64
CA GLY A 137 -11.79 -7.01 -25.18
C GLY A 137 -10.28 -7.09 -25.39
N GLN A 138 -9.52 -6.06 -25.00
CA GLN A 138 -8.07 -6.06 -25.17
C GLN A 138 -7.42 -6.90 -24.07
N THR A 139 -6.67 -7.92 -24.47
CA THR A 139 -6.04 -8.87 -23.55
C THR A 139 -4.57 -8.56 -23.34
N THR A 140 -4.16 -8.39 -22.09
CA THR A 140 -2.76 -8.41 -21.68
C THR A 140 -2.42 -9.79 -21.13
N THR A 141 -1.32 -10.39 -21.58
CA THR A 141 -0.83 -11.70 -21.11
C THR A 141 0.44 -11.55 -20.29
N TYR A 142 0.64 -12.44 -19.32
CA TYR A 142 1.81 -12.46 -18.46
C TYR A 142 2.48 -13.83 -18.48
N THR A 143 3.82 -13.83 -18.49
CA THR A 143 4.62 -15.05 -18.37
C THR A 143 5.44 -15.03 -17.10
N TYR A 144 5.86 -16.22 -16.65
CA TYR A 144 6.58 -16.40 -15.40
C TYR A 144 7.71 -17.39 -15.58
N ASN A 145 8.79 -17.21 -14.82
CA ASN A 145 9.81 -18.24 -14.69
C ASN A 145 9.33 -19.39 -13.78
N ASN A 146 10.19 -20.40 -13.62
CA ASN A 146 9.92 -21.57 -12.78
C ASN A 146 9.70 -21.24 -11.29
N ARG A 147 10.23 -20.10 -10.82
CA ARG A 147 10.10 -19.58 -9.45
C ARG A 147 8.87 -18.69 -9.24
N GLY A 148 8.08 -18.41 -10.29
CA GLY A 148 6.89 -17.56 -10.16
C GLY A 148 7.14 -16.07 -10.27
N GLN A 149 8.32 -15.64 -10.72
CA GLN A 149 8.59 -14.24 -10.99
C GLN A 149 8.11 -13.88 -12.40
N ILE A 150 7.48 -12.71 -12.54
CA ILE A 150 6.95 -12.24 -13.83
C ILE A 150 8.11 -11.95 -14.79
N LEU A 151 8.15 -12.67 -15.90
CA LEU A 151 9.15 -12.50 -16.95
C LEU A 151 8.71 -11.43 -17.95
N THR A 152 7.48 -11.49 -18.45
CA THR A 152 7.01 -10.57 -19.49
C THR A 152 5.55 -10.18 -19.27
N GLY A 153 5.17 -9.03 -19.84
CA GLY A 153 3.78 -8.64 -20.04
C GLY A 153 3.58 -8.22 -21.50
N THR A 154 2.61 -8.79 -22.20
CA THR A 154 2.36 -8.55 -23.63
C THR A 154 0.94 -8.03 -23.82
N ASN A 155 0.77 -6.92 -24.53
CA ASN A 155 -0.57 -6.35 -24.78
C ASN A 155 -1.31 -7.11 -25.90
N ALA A 156 -2.54 -6.66 -26.20
CA ALA A 156 -3.40 -7.29 -27.20
C ALA A 156 -2.82 -7.28 -28.62
N ASP A 157 -1.95 -6.32 -28.93
CA ASP A 157 -1.31 -6.18 -30.24
C ASP A 157 -0.06 -7.07 -30.38
N GLY A 158 0.24 -7.89 -29.37
CA GLY A 158 1.45 -8.73 -29.34
C GLY A 158 2.71 -7.97 -28.94
N VAL A 159 2.61 -6.70 -28.55
CA VAL A 159 3.74 -5.89 -28.08
C VAL A 159 4.07 -6.26 -26.64
N GLN A 160 5.25 -6.83 -26.44
CA GLN A 160 5.81 -7.06 -25.11
C GLN A 160 6.07 -5.70 -24.45
N ARG A 161 5.28 -5.32 -23.45
CA ARG A 161 5.35 -4.03 -22.76
C ARG A 161 6.56 -3.93 -21.85
N PHE A 162 6.98 -5.06 -21.29
CA PHE A 162 8.20 -5.18 -20.51
C PHE A 162 8.73 -6.62 -20.51
N SER A 163 10.02 -6.77 -20.24
CA SER A 163 10.60 -8.02 -19.74
C SER A 163 11.53 -7.78 -18.56
N ASN A 164 11.57 -8.71 -17.61
CA ASN A 164 12.42 -8.63 -16.43
C ASN A 164 13.52 -9.70 -16.44
N THR A 165 14.70 -9.33 -15.97
CA THR A 165 15.79 -10.24 -15.62
C THR A 165 16.03 -10.16 -14.12
N PHE A 166 16.28 -11.31 -13.49
CA PHE A 166 16.48 -11.42 -12.05
C PHE A 166 17.88 -11.97 -11.74
N ASP A 167 18.41 -11.58 -10.59
CA ASP A 167 19.57 -12.25 -10.00
C ASP A 167 19.17 -13.50 -9.18
N ASP A 168 20.18 -14.19 -8.65
CA ASP A 168 20.00 -15.39 -7.84
C ASP A 168 19.27 -15.12 -6.52
N ASP A 169 19.33 -13.89 -6.01
CA ASP A 169 18.59 -13.40 -4.83
C ASP A 169 17.15 -12.98 -5.17
N HIS A 170 16.69 -13.23 -6.40
CA HIS A 170 15.32 -12.99 -6.85
C HIS A 170 14.93 -11.51 -7.00
N ARG A 171 15.91 -10.63 -7.15
CA ARG A 171 15.72 -9.19 -7.38
C ARG A 171 15.83 -8.88 -8.86
N VAL A 172 15.07 -7.89 -9.33
CA VAL A 172 15.17 -7.41 -10.71
C VAL A 172 16.52 -6.73 -10.90
N ILE A 173 17.28 -7.15 -11.90
CA ILE A 173 18.57 -6.53 -12.31
C ILE A 173 18.49 -5.86 -13.69
N ALA A 174 17.48 -6.19 -14.49
CA ALA A 174 17.19 -5.48 -15.72
C ALA A 174 15.70 -5.51 -16.03
N GLN A 175 15.20 -4.42 -16.61
CA GLN A 175 13.89 -4.36 -17.22
C GLN A 175 14.00 -3.77 -18.62
N ALA A 176 13.61 -4.53 -19.63
CA ALA A 176 13.42 -4.02 -20.98
C ALA A 176 12.01 -3.46 -21.12
N ASP A 177 11.83 -2.44 -21.96
CA ASP A 177 10.53 -1.92 -22.33
C ASP A 177 10.03 -2.46 -23.68
N SER A 178 8.97 -1.86 -24.23
CA SER A 178 8.42 -2.26 -25.53
C SER A 178 9.33 -2.04 -26.73
N LEU A 179 10.40 -1.27 -26.58
CA LEU A 179 11.41 -1.05 -27.62
C LEU A 179 12.67 -1.90 -27.38
N GLY A 180 12.67 -2.73 -26.32
CA GLY A 180 13.85 -3.49 -25.89
C GLY A 180 14.90 -2.64 -25.18
N GLN A 181 14.60 -1.38 -24.85
CA GLN A 181 15.53 -0.51 -24.14
C GLN A 181 15.60 -0.91 -22.67
N LEU A 182 16.82 -1.07 -22.15
CA LEU A 182 17.06 -1.58 -20.80
C LEU A 182 17.19 -0.46 -19.78
N SER A 183 16.50 -0.62 -18.66
CA SER A 183 16.90 -0.02 -17.38
C SER A 183 17.53 -1.12 -16.53
N GLN A 184 18.67 -0.85 -15.90
CA GLN A 184 19.40 -1.83 -15.10
C GLN A 184 19.40 -1.44 -13.62
N LEU A 185 19.39 -2.44 -12.74
CA LEU A 185 19.54 -2.25 -11.32
C LEU A 185 20.72 -3.07 -10.81
N SER A 186 21.57 -2.44 -9.99
CA SER A 186 22.56 -3.15 -9.20
C SER A 186 22.36 -2.90 -7.72
N TYR A 187 22.78 -3.87 -6.92
CA TYR A 187 22.65 -3.88 -5.48
C TYR A 187 23.99 -4.15 -4.84
N ASP A 188 24.39 -3.30 -3.91
CA ASP A 188 25.66 -3.37 -3.21
C ASP A 188 25.43 -3.24 -1.71
N PHE A 189 25.87 -4.24 -0.97
CA PHE A 189 25.80 -4.29 0.50
C PHE A 189 27.19 -4.36 1.14
N GLU A 190 28.23 -4.46 0.33
CA GLU A 190 29.58 -4.79 0.78
C GLU A 190 30.49 -3.57 0.81
N SER A 191 30.29 -2.62 -0.12
CA SER A 191 31.16 -1.44 -0.19
C SER A 191 31.01 -0.50 1.00
N GLN A 192 29.85 -0.52 1.67
CA GLN A 192 29.56 0.28 2.86
C GLN A 192 28.81 -0.57 3.89
N PRO A 193 29.50 -1.17 4.88
CA PRO A 193 28.88 -1.97 5.92
C PRO A 193 27.72 -1.24 6.62
N GLY A 194 26.62 -1.95 6.83
CA GLY A 194 25.38 -1.40 7.41
C GLY A 194 24.61 -0.47 6.46
N LYS A 195 24.95 -0.46 5.17
CA LYS A 195 24.22 0.24 4.11
C LYS A 195 23.79 -0.72 3.02
N ARG A 196 22.65 -0.41 2.42
CA ARG A 196 22.20 -1.00 1.16
C ARG A 196 22.23 0.06 0.09
N ILE A 197 23.01 -0.16 -0.95
CA ILE A 197 23.13 0.75 -2.09
C ILE A 197 22.42 0.10 -3.28
N THR A 198 21.48 0.83 -3.87
CA THR A 198 20.83 0.45 -5.12
C THR A 198 21.16 1.49 -6.17
N THR A 199 21.73 1.06 -7.30
CA THR A 199 21.97 1.92 -8.45
C THR A 199 21.01 1.56 -9.56
N LEU A 200 20.25 2.55 -10.02
CA LEU A 200 19.41 2.46 -11.22
C LEU A 200 20.17 3.12 -12.37
N THR A 201 20.47 2.37 -13.42
CA THR A 201 20.98 2.90 -14.69
C THR A 201 19.81 3.00 -15.66
N ASN A 202 19.48 4.20 -16.10
CA ASN A 202 18.42 4.42 -17.08
C ASN A 202 18.91 4.08 -18.50
N ARG A 203 18.02 4.25 -19.49
CA ARG A 203 18.28 3.88 -20.89
C ARG A 203 19.27 4.79 -21.61
N LEU A 204 19.64 5.91 -20.99
CA LEU A 204 20.63 6.87 -21.46
C LEU A 204 21.98 6.65 -20.74
N ASP A 205 22.15 5.51 -20.05
CA ASP A 205 23.28 5.17 -19.20
C ASP A 205 23.52 6.14 -18.02
N GLU A 206 22.52 6.96 -17.68
CA GLU A 206 22.58 7.84 -16.52
C GLU A 206 22.20 7.08 -15.25
N THR A 207 22.86 7.39 -14.14
CA THR A 207 22.70 6.63 -12.89
C THR A 207 22.03 7.42 -11.80
N ARG A 208 21.10 6.77 -11.10
CA ARG A 208 20.51 7.26 -9.86
C ARG A 208 20.82 6.28 -8.73
N VAL A 209 21.41 6.78 -7.66
CA VAL A 209 21.90 5.95 -6.55
C VAL A 209 21.09 6.23 -5.30
N TYR A 210 20.56 5.17 -4.70
CA TYR A 210 19.86 5.19 -3.42
C TYR A 210 20.74 4.50 -2.38
N THR A 211 20.98 5.14 -1.25
CA THR A 211 21.67 4.54 -0.10
C THR A 211 20.70 4.46 1.06
N PHE A 212 20.46 3.26 1.57
CA PHE A 212 19.60 2.99 2.71
C PHE A 212 20.41 2.53 3.91
N ASP A 213 19.85 2.66 5.11
CA ASP A 213 20.31 1.87 6.27
C ASP A 213 19.77 0.43 6.25
N GLU A 214 20.16 -0.36 7.25
CA GLU A 214 19.74 -1.75 7.46
C GLU A 214 18.22 -1.92 7.64
N HIS A 215 17.51 -0.85 8.01
CA HIS A 215 16.06 -0.84 8.19
C HIS A 215 15.30 -0.25 6.98
N HIS A 216 15.98 -0.14 5.83
CA HIS A 216 15.43 0.37 4.57
C HIS A 216 15.00 1.85 4.61
N LYS A 217 15.54 2.66 5.52
CA LYS A 217 15.34 4.12 5.52
C LYS A 217 16.34 4.76 4.55
N LEU A 218 15.85 5.61 3.64
CA LEU A 218 16.66 6.26 2.62
C LEU A 218 17.56 7.33 3.26
N LEU A 219 18.87 7.11 3.29
CA LEU A 219 19.84 8.05 3.85
C LEU A 219 20.35 9.05 2.82
N LYS A 220 20.49 8.61 1.57
CA LYS A 220 21.02 9.45 0.49
C LYS A 220 20.39 9.06 -0.85
N LEU A 221 20.05 10.07 -1.65
CA LEU A 221 19.65 9.93 -3.04
C LEU A 221 20.56 10.80 -3.90
N THR A 222 21.31 10.19 -4.81
CA THR A 222 22.07 10.88 -5.86
C THR A 222 21.31 10.74 -7.17
N ASN A 223 20.97 11.85 -7.82
CA ASN A 223 20.30 11.83 -9.13
C ASN A 223 21.29 11.64 -10.29
N GLU A 224 20.74 11.58 -11.50
CA GLU A 224 21.45 11.40 -12.78
C GLU A 224 22.52 12.46 -13.05
N LEU A 225 22.37 13.65 -12.47
CA LEU A 225 23.30 14.77 -12.59
C LEU A 225 24.36 14.79 -11.48
N GLY A 226 24.38 13.79 -10.59
CA GLY A 226 25.29 13.73 -9.44
C GLY A 226 24.86 14.58 -8.23
N HIS A 227 23.73 15.28 -8.30
CA HIS A 227 23.20 16.05 -7.18
C HIS A 227 22.62 15.12 -6.12
N SER A 228 23.06 15.30 -4.88
CA SER A 228 22.68 14.45 -3.74
C SER A 228 21.70 15.15 -2.80
N ALA A 229 20.69 14.42 -2.34
CA ALA A 229 19.93 14.76 -1.14
C ALA A 229 20.25 13.76 -0.02
N VAL A 230 20.38 14.24 1.22
CA VAL A 230 20.70 13.44 2.41
C VAL A 230 19.59 13.57 3.43
N TYR A 231 19.27 12.48 4.14
CA TYR A 231 18.18 12.43 5.10
C TYR A 231 18.65 11.83 6.42
N THR A 232 18.10 12.34 7.52
CA THR A 232 18.30 11.78 8.86
C THR A 232 16.97 11.40 9.47
N TYR A 233 17.01 10.51 10.46
CA TYR A 233 15.81 9.96 11.11
C TYR A 233 16.01 9.84 12.61
N ASN A 234 14.94 10.02 13.38
CA ASN A 234 14.93 9.71 14.81
C ASN A 234 14.76 8.20 15.06
N ALA A 235 14.80 7.80 16.34
CA ALA A 235 14.64 6.40 16.76
C ALA A 235 13.27 5.79 16.41
N LYS A 236 12.22 6.62 16.23
CA LYS A 236 10.89 6.19 15.77
C LYS A 236 10.82 6.04 14.25
N GLY A 237 11.91 6.29 13.52
CA GLY A 237 11.96 6.22 12.06
C GLY A 237 11.35 7.43 11.35
N GLN A 238 11.05 8.51 12.05
CA GLN A 238 10.55 9.75 11.46
C GLN A 238 11.72 10.57 10.93
N ARG A 239 11.57 11.16 9.75
CA ARG A 239 12.64 11.94 9.10
C ARG A 239 12.85 13.25 9.85
N THR A 240 14.04 13.47 10.40
CA THR A 240 14.40 14.67 11.16
C THR A 240 15.07 15.74 10.32
N SER A 241 15.67 15.38 9.18
CA SER A 241 16.18 16.36 8.23
C SER A 241 16.15 15.89 6.78
N ALA A 242 16.17 16.85 5.87
CA ALA A 242 16.42 16.68 4.44
C ALA A 242 17.36 17.80 3.97
N THR A 243 18.54 17.44 3.48
CA THR A 243 19.56 18.37 2.99
C THR A 243 19.70 18.18 1.49
N ASP A 244 19.55 19.25 0.69
CA ASP A 244 19.70 19.20 -0.77
C ASP A 244 21.17 19.25 -1.21
N ALA A 245 21.41 19.18 -2.52
CA ALA A 245 22.75 19.18 -3.10
C ALA A 245 23.51 20.50 -2.92
N LYS A 246 22.81 21.59 -2.61
CA LYS A 246 23.39 22.90 -2.32
C LYS A 246 23.67 23.09 -0.82
N GLY A 247 23.35 22.09 0.01
CA GLY A 247 23.50 22.15 1.46
C GLY A 247 22.32 22.80 2.18
N ASN A 248 21.25 23.17 1.48
CA ASN A 248 20.05 23.72 2.12
C ASN A 248 19.37 22.61 2.91
N THR A 249 19.21 22.80 4.21
CA THR A 249 18.66 21.79 5.11
C THR A 249 17.31 22.21 5.63
N HIS A 250 16.32 21.34 5.47
CA HIS A 250 15.06 21.40 6.20
C HIS A 250 15.11 20.44 7.38
N SER A 251 14.62 20.87 8.54
CA SER A 251 14.50 20.05 9.75
C SER A 251 13.03 19.90 10.17
N PHE A 252 12.72 18.76 10.79
CA PHE A 252 11.35 18.36 11.11
C PHE A 252 11.26 17.86 12.56
N ASP A 253 10.37 18.47 13.33
CA ASP A 253 10.06 18.06 14.70
C ASP A 253 8.68 17.42 14.79
N TYR A 254 8.51 16.52 15.75
CA TYR A 254 7.29 15.75 15.92
C TYR A 254 6.85 15.72 17.39
N ASP A 255 5.54 15.69 17.62
CA ASP A 255 4.97 15.46 18.95
C ASP A 255 5.03 13.97 19.36
N ALA A 256 4.53 13.67 20.56
CA ALA A 256 4.48 12.31 21.09
C ALA A 256 3.60 11.37 20.25
N ASN A 257 2.54 11.90 19.62
CA ASN A 257 1.59 11.20 18.76
C ASN A 257 2.12 10.98 17.34
N GLY A 258 3.27 11.58 17.02
CA GLY A 258 3.96 11.48 15.75
C GLY A 258 3.52 12.49 14.70
N ASN A 259 2.77 13.53 15.08
CA ASN A 259 2.39 14.61 14.17
C ASN A 259 3.58 15.55 13.97
N LEU A 260 3.75 16.06 12.75
CA LEU A 260 4.80 17.03 12.41
C LEU A 260 4.47 18.38 13.05
N THR A 261 5.20 18.83 14.05
CA THR A 261 4.91 20.09 14.77
C THR A 261 5.67 21.28 14.24
N THR A 262 6.85 21.06 13.66
CA THR A 262 7.69 22.17 13.20
C THR A 262 8.46 21.77 11.95
N ILE A 263 8.45 22.68 10.98
CA ILE A 263 9.32 22.64 9.81
C ILE A 263 10.25 23.85 9.92
N THR A 264 11.55 23.61 10.00
CA THR A 264 12.56 24.67 9.92
C THR A 264 13.19 24.62 8.53
N ASP A 265 13.14 25.72 7.77
CA ASP A 265 13.78 25.82 6.46
C ASP A 265 15.28 26.13 6.55
N ALA A 266 15.96 26.15 5.40
CA ALA A 266 17.40 26.41 5.34
C ALA A 266 17.78 27.84 5.79
N ALA A 267 16.86 28.79 5.71
CA ALA A 267 17.02 30.15 6.21
C ALA A 267 16.64 30.28 7.70
N GLN A 268 16.37 29.17 8.38
CA GLN A 268 15.93 29.08 9.78
C GLN A 268 14.54 29.67 10.05
N HIS A 269 13.71 29.87 9.02
CA HIS A 269 12.31 30.18 9.23
C HIS A 269 11.56 28.93 9.67
N GLN A 270 10.65 29.11 10.61
CA GLN A 270 9.85 28.03 11.17
C GLN A 270 8.38 28.15 10.76
N THR A 271 7.82 27.04 10.32
CA THR A 271 6.37 26.83 10.21
C THR A 271 5.97 25.90 11.35
N GLN A 272 5.06 26.37 12.21
CA GLN A 272 4.58 25.59 13.34
C GLN A 272 3.18 25.08 13.07
N LEU A 273 2.99 23.78 13.28
CA LEU A 273 1.74 23.09 13.04
C LEU A 273 1.17 22.69 14.41
N ALA A 274 -0.03 23.18 14.71
CA ALA A 274 -0.75 22.83 15.92
C ALA A 274 -1.86 21.85 15.59
N TYR A 275 -2.08 20.87 16.46
CA TYR A 275 -3.09 19.84 16.29
C TYR A 275 -4.07 19.86 17.46
N ASP A 276 -5.31 19.45 17.21
CA ASP A 276 -6.27 19.14 18.27
C ASP A 276 -6.02 17.76 18.89
N ASP A 277 -6.78 17.40 19.93
CA ASP A 277 -6.66 16.11 20.61
C ASP A 277 -7.05 14.91 19.72
N HIS A 278 -7.68 15.18 18.56
CA HIS A 278 -7.99 14.19 17.53
C HIS A 278 -6.92 14.13 16.43
N ASN A 279 -5.83 14.89 16.56
CA ASN A 279 -4.74 15.05 15.59
C ASN A 279 -5.15 15.74 14.27
N ASN A 280 -6.21 16.55 14.30
CA ASN A 280 -6.55 17.43 13.18
C ASN A 280 -5.71 18.70 13.24
N LEU A 281 -5.21 19.15 12.08
CA LEU A 281 -4.46 20.40 11.97
C LEU A 281 -5.37 21.59 12.33
N ARG A 282 -4.99 22.36 13.35
CA ARG A 282 -5.68 23.59 13.80
C ARG A 282 -5.14 24.85 13.12
N SER A 283 -3.83 24.93 12.90
CA SER A 283 -3.17 26.10 12.30
C SER A 283 -1.80 25.74 11.70
N HIS A 284 -1.31 26.59 10.79
CA HIS A 284 0.02 26.56 10.17
C HIS A 284 0.66 27.96 10.21
#